data_AF-A0A841LSG4-F1
#
_entry.id   AF-A0A841LSG4-F1
#
_cell.length_a   1.000
_cell.length_b   1.000
_cell.length_c   1.000
_cell.angle_alpha   90.00
_cell.angle_beta   90.00
_cell.angle_gamma   90.00
#
_symmetry.space_group_name_H-M   'P 1'
#
loop_
_entity.id
_entity.type
_entity.pdbx_description
1 polymer ?
#
loop_
_entity_poly.entity_id
_entity_poly.type
_entity_poly.pdbx_seq_one_letter_code
_entity_poly.pdbx_strand_id
1 'polypeptide(L)'
;MKPYALPFLILFSLSALTACGKDDAEAPQQEPAPAVQPAETAPAVQEPEAPVDAPDLLETLKENSGVLTPEQEAEIVARARQNAEAAAKSVGQNNEQIKLAGDRAEASAKQFLAAKQSVLPQ
;
A
#
# COMPACT_ATOMS: atom_id res chain seq x y z
N MET A 1 -33.12 27.96 -31.78
CA MET A 1 -33.34 26.59 -32.26
C MET A 1 -33.08 26.56 -33.76
N LYS A 2 -31.98 25.91 -34.16
CA LYS A 2 -31.59 25.64 -35.55
C LYS A 2 -30.91 24.25 -35.53
N PRO A 3 -31.37 23.25 -36.30
CA PRO A 3 -30.92 21.86 -36.20
C PRO A 3 -29.93 21.50 -37.31
N TYR A 4 -28.65 21.29 -36.99
CA TYR A 4 -27.62 20.69 -37.85
C TYR A 4 -26.46 20.29 -36.93
N ALA A 5 -25.74 19.19 -37.04
CA ALA A 5 -25.81 17.99 -37.84
C ALA A 5 -24.90 16.99 -37.11
N LEU A 6 -25.31 15.72 -37.02
CA LEU A 6 -24.41 14.60 -36.74
C LEU A 6 -23.58 14.32 -37.99
N PRO A 7 -22.24 14.36 -37.96
CA PRO A 7 -21.43 13.52 -38.83
C PRO A 7 -21.01 12.29 -38.03
N PHE A 8 -21.57 11.13 -38.37
CA PHE A 8 -20.92 10.16 -39.25
C PHE A 8 -19.65 9.55 -38.65
N LEU A 9 -19.81 8.31 -38.16
CA LEU A 9 -18.96 7.17 -38.52
C LEU A 9 -17.45 7.38 -38.46
N ILE A 10 -16.82 6.92 -37.37
CA ILE A 10 -15.60 6.14 -37.51
C ILE A 10 -15.72 4.85 -36.68
N LEU A 11 -16.09 3.80 -37.41
CA LEU A 11 -15.79 2.42 -37.13
C LEU A 11 -14.28 2.24 -37.44
N PHE A 12 -13.42 2.12 -36.43
CA PHE A 12 -12.09 1.52 -36.60
C PHE A 12 -11.93 0.37 -35.62
N SER A 13 -11.81 -0.81 -36.22
CA SER A 13 -11.76 -2.12 -35.61
C SER A 13 -10.51 -2.35 -34.76
N LEU A 14 -10.65 -3.30 -33.82
CA LEU A 14 -9.59 -4.11 -33.19
C LEU A 14 -8.47 -4.48 -34.19
N SER A 15 -7.19 -4.43 -33.76
CA SER A 15 -6.09 -5.41 -34.04
C SER A 15 -4.68 -4.82 -33.84
N ALA A 16 -4.16 -4.79 -32.61
CA ALA A 16 -2.74 -4.42 -32.38
C ALA A 16 -2.07 -5.08 -31.16
N LEU A 17 -2.44 -6.31 -30.80
CA LEU A 17 -1.64 -7.09 -29.82
C LEU A 17 -1.45 -8.55 -30.26
N THR A 18 -1.05 -8.73 -31.52
CA THR A 18 -0.57 -10.02 -32.04
C THR A 18 0.35 -9.78 -33.26
N ALA A 19 1.58 -9.40 -32.92
CA ALA A 19 2.83 -9.56 -33.69
C ALA A 19 3.91 -9.61 -32.60
N CYS A 20 4.86 -10.54 -32.48
CA CYS A 20 5.41 -11.64 -33.28
C CYS A 20 6.01 -12.59 -32.20
N GLY A 21 6.03 -13.92 -32.27
CA GLY A 21 6.42 -14.71 -33.43
C GLY A 21 7.95 -14.89 -33.53
N LYS A 22 8.55 -15.66 -32.60
CA LYS A 22 9.42 -16.83 -32.88
C LYS A 22 10.88 -16.63 -33.38
N ASP A 23 11.79 -17.24 -32.59
CA ASP A 23 13.14 -17.84 -32.81
C ASP A 23 14.44 -17.01 -33.05
N ASP A 24 15.34 -17.20 -32.08
CA ASP A 24 16.81 -17.46 -32.11
C ASP A 24 17.78 -16.62 -32.96
N ALA A 25 18.74 -15.94 -32.28
CA ALA A 25 20.18 -16.17 -32.44
C ALA A 25 21.04 -15.36 -31.43
N GLU A 26 22.05 -16.06 -30.90
CA GLU A 26 23.31 -15.55 -30.31
C GLU A 26 23.33 -15.02 -28.87
N ALA A 27 23.72 -15.94 -27.97
CA ALA A 27 24.45 -15.63 -26.74
C ALA A 27 25.85 -15.05 -27.06
N PRO A 28 26.34 -14.15 -26.19
CA PRO A 28 27.56 -14.49 -25.46
C PRO A 28 27.38 -14.42 -23.95
N GLN A 29 28.14 -15.29 -23.30
CA GLN A 29 28.19 -15.58 -21.86
C GLN A 29 28.75 -14.40 -21.03
N GLN A 30 28.62 -14.55 -19.70
CA GLN A 30 29.30 -13.83 -18.60
C GLN A 30 28.47 -12.64 -18.08
N GLU A 31 27.83 -12.71 -16.90
CA GLU A 31 28.41 -12.91 -15.55
C GLU A 31 27.25 -13.27 -14.58
N PRO A 32 27.43 -14.14 -13.56
CA PRO A 32 26.38 -14.33 -12.56
C PRO A 32 26.31 -13.06 -11.70
N ALA A 33 25.34 -12.20 -11.99
CA ALA A 33 24.92 -11.17 -11.05
C ALA A 33 24.56 -11.88 -9.74
N PRO A 34 25.10 -11.44 -8.57
CA PRO A 34 24.68 -12.00 -7.30
C PRO A 34 23.16 -11.80 -7.22
N ALA A 35 22.45 -12.90 -6.99
CA ALA A 35 21.05 -12.87 -6.66
C ALA A 35 20.88 -11.87 -5.51
N VAL A 36 20.28 -10.71 -5.81
CA VAL A 36 19.68 -9.87 -4.81
C VAL A 36 18.56 -10.73 -4.25
N GLN A 37 18.86 -11.46 -3.18
CA GLN A 37 17.84 -11.96 -2.28
C GLN A 37 16.97 -10.73 -1.99
N PRO A 38 15.68 -10.74 -2.32
CA PRO A 38 14.76 -9.98 -1.50
C PRO A 38 14.98 -10.59 -0.11
N ALA A 39 15.70 -9.87 0.75
CA ALA A 39 15.47 -10.04 2.17
C ALA A 39 14.04 -9.58 2.38
N GLU A 40 13.10 -10.47 2.07
CA GLU A 40 11.83 -10.54 2.72
C GLU A 40 12.18 -10.65 4.19
N THR A 41 12.31 -9.49 4.86
CA THR A 41 11.95 -9.40 6.26
C THR A 41 10.44 -9.57 6.30
N ALA A 42 9.98 -10.77 5.95
CA ALA A 42 8.73 -11.29 6.43
C ALA A 42 8.82 -11.14 7.95
N PRO A 43 7.85 -10.52 8.62
CA PRO A 43 7.79 -10.63 10.07
C PRO A 43 7.84 -12.12 10.36
N ALA A 44 8.84 -12.53 11.15
CA ALA A 44 8.98 -13.92 11.57
C ALA A 44 7.62 -14.34 12.13
N VAL A 45 6.90 -15.18 11.39
CA VAL A 45 5.77 -15.90 11.93
C VAL A 45 6.42 -16.83 12.93
N GLN A 46 6.41 -16.42 14.19
CA GLN A 46 6.81 -17.27 15.30
C GLN A 46 5.86 -18.46 15.25
N GLU A 47 6.41 -19.61 14.86
CA GLU A 47 5.74 -20.88 15.00
C GLU A 47 5.38 -21.04 16.49
N PRO A 48 4.11 -21.27 16.85
CA PRO A 48 3.76 -21.37 18.26
C PRO A 48 4.40 -22.62 18.83
N GLU A 49 5.49 -22.44 19.57
CA GLU A 49 6.11 -23.50 20.34
C GLU A 49 5.18 -23.85 21.52
N ALA A 50 4.80 -25.13 21.59
CA ALA A 50 4.05 -25.81 22.66
C ALA A 50 2.52 -25.58 22.72
N PRO A 51 1.75 -26.57 23.21
CA PRO A 51 0.32 -26.42 23.44
C PRO A 51 0.11 -25.35 24.51
N VAL A 52 -0.32 -24.17 24.08
CA VAL A 52 -0.65 -23.07 24.98
C VAL A 52 -1.85 -23.49 25.82
N ASP A 53 -1.71 -23.46 27.13
CA ASP A 53 -2.83 -23.69 28.04
C ASP A 53 -3.97 -22.72 27.70
N ALA A 54 -5.20 -23.22 27.57
CA ALA A 54 -6.37 -22.40 27.24
C ALA A 54 -6.53 -21.10 28.07
N PRO A 55 -6.18 -21.04 29.38
CA PRO A 55 -6.18 -19.78 30.11
C PRO A 55 -5.13 -18.76 29.62
N ASP A 56 -3.94 -19.20 29.21
CA ASP A 56 -2.88 -18.34 28.67
C ASP A 56 -3.26 -17.74 27.32
N LEU A 57 -4.07 -18.47 26.53
CA LEU A 57 -4.63 -17.94 25.29
C LEU A 57 -5.62 -16.81 25.53
N LEU A 58 -6.45 -16.89 26.58
CA LEU A 58 -7.40 -15.82 26.91
C LEU A 58 -6.67 -14.56 27.40
N GLU A 59 -5.58 -14.73 28.15
CA GLU A 59 -4.74 -13.62 28.61
C GLU A 59 -3.99 -12.98 27.45
N THR A 60 -3.38 -13.79 26.57
CA THR A 60 -2.75 -13.32 25.33
C THR A 60 -3.75 -12.64 24.40
N LEU A 61 -4.98 -13.17 24.24
CA LEU A 61 -6.03 -12.52 23.45
C LEU A 61 -6.48 -11.20 24.07
N LYS A 62 -6.50 -11.09 25.40
CA LYS A 62 -6.84 -9.86 26.13
C LYS A 62 -5.73 -8.82 26.00
N GLU A 63 -4.48 -9.23 26.07
CA GLU A 63 -3.32 -8.35 25.83
C GLU A 63 -3.19 -7.93 24.37
N ASN A 64 -3.60 -8.80 23.44
CA ASN A 64 -3.67 -8.53 22.00
C ASN A 64 -5.06 -8.07 21.53
N SER A 65 -5.97 -7.67 22.44
CA SER A 65 -7.40 -7.41 22.13
C SER A 65 -7.65 -6.14 21.30
N GLY A 66 -6.67 -5.71 20.50
CA GLY A 66 -6.87 -4.78 19.40
C GLY A 66 -7.08 -3.32 19.80
N VAL A 67 -6.90 -2.96 21.07
CA VAL A 67 -6.95 -1.55 21.49
C VAL A 67 -5.57 -0.94 21.31
N LEU A 68 -5.45 -0.05 20.33
CA LEU A 68 -4.24 0.76 20.17
C LEU A 68 -4.04 1.64 21.40
N THR A 69 -2.80 1.69 21.90
CA THR A 69 -2.47 2.64 22.97
C THR A 69 -2.42 4.06 22.39
N PRO A 70 -2.66 5.11 23.19
CA PRO A 70 -2.58 6.51 22.71
C PRO A 70 -1.23 6.84 22.06
N GLU A 71 -0.16 6.22 22.56
CA GLU A 71 1.19 6.39 22.04
C GLU A 71 1.37 5.74 20.67
N GLN A 72 0.79 4.55 20.47
CA GLN A 72 0.74 3.89 19.15
C GLN A 72 -0.13 4.67 18.15
N GLU A 73 -1.24 5.26 18.61
CA GLU A 73 -2.08 6.12 17.77
C GLU A 73 -1.32 7.36 17.28
N ALA A 74 -0.61 8.04 18.19
CA ALA A 74 0.24 9.17 17.84
C ALA A 74 1.33 8.79 16.83
N GLU A 75 1.97 7.64 17.02
CA GLU A 75 2.99 7.10 16.11
C GLU A 75 2.42 6.75 14.72
N ILE A 76 1.20 6.21 14.65
CA ILE A 76 0.51 5.95 13.37
C ILE A 76 0.26 7.26 12.62
N VAL A 77 -0.26 8.27 13.32
CA VAL A 77 -0.55 9.59 12.75
C VAL A 77 0.72 10.28 12.27
N ALA A 78 1.80 10.24 13.06
CA ALA A 78 3.10 10.81 12.70
C ALA A 78 3.70 10.14 11.46
N ARG A 79 3.68 8.80 11.40
CA ARG A 79 4.15 8.05 10.24
C ARG A 79 3.32 8.32 8.98
N ALA A 80 1.99 8.40 9.10
CA ALA A 80 1.13 8.73 7.97
C ALA A 80 1.49 10.09 7.36
N ARG A 81 1.70 11.10 8.21
CA ARG A 81 2.15 12.43 7.81
C ARG A 81 3.52 12.37 7.12
N GLN A 82 4.52 11.77 7.76
CA GLN A 82 5.89 11.70 7.22
C GLN A 82 5.93 10.98 5.86
N ASN A 83 5.20 9.87 5.72
CA ASN A 83 5.15 9.11 4.48
C ASN A 83 4.53 9.94 3.34
N ALA A 84 3.46 10.67 3.62
CA ALA A 84 2.82 11.54 2.63
C ALA A 84 3.72 12.72 2.23
N GLU A 85 4.40 13.35 3.20
CA GLU A 85 5.37 14.41 2.92
C GLU A 85 6.57 13.89 2.12
N ALA A 86 7.08 12.70 2.45
CA ALA A 86 8.17 12.06 1.72
C ALA A 86 7.77 11.70 0.28
N ALA A 87 6.55 11.17 0.07
CA ALA A 87 6.03 10.86 -1.25
C ALA A 87 5.79 12.14 -2.09
N ALA A 88 5.26 13.20 -1.48
CA ALA A 88 5.10 14.49 -2.15
C ALA A 88 6.46 15.08 -2.57
N LYS A 89 7.46 14.95 -1.69
CA LYS A 89 8.83 15.41 -1.97
C LYS A 89 9.50 14.59 -3.08
N SER A 90 9.30 13.27 -3.11
CA SER A 90 9.93 12.41 -4.13
C SER A 90 9.43 12.68 -5.54
N VAL A 91 8.19 13.15 -5.68
CA VAL A 91 7.61 13.56 -6.97
C VAL A 91 7.80 15.05 -7.28
N GLY A 92 8.61 15.77 -6.49
CA GLY A 92 9.00 17.15 -6.76
C GLY A 92 7.96 18.21 -6.42
N GLN A 93 7.01 17.93 -5.51
CA GLN A 93 6.06 18.94 -5.04
C GLN A 93 6.76 20.06 -4.26
N ASN A 94 6.17 21.26 -4.27
CA ASN A 94 6.69 22.38 -3.49
C ASN A 94 6.35 22.26 -2.00
N ASN A 95 6.96 23.10 -1.15
CA ASN A 95 6.81 23.01 0.32
C ASN A 95 5.35 23.14 0.80
N GLU A 96 4.53 23.97 0.14
CA GLU A 96 3.12 24.12 0.51
C GLU A 96 2.32 22.84 0.19
N GLN A 97 2.58 22.24 -0.97
CA GLN A 97 1.94 20.99 -1.39
C GLN A 97 2.39 19.79 -0.56
N ILE A 98 3.68 19.71 -0.20
CA ILE A 98 4.22 18.70 0.72
C ILE A 98 3.50 18.79 2.07
N LYS A 99 3.41 20.00 2.65
CA LYS A 99 2.70 20.21 3.91
C LYS A 99 1.23 19.83 3.80
N LEU A 100 0.56 20.23 2.73
CA LEU A 100 -0.84 19.90 2.48
C LEU A 100 -1.06 18.37 2.37
N ALA A 101 -0.13 17.64 1.74
CA ALA A 101 -0.17 16.18 1.68
C ALA A 101 -0.02 15.56 3.08
N GLY A 102 0.92 16.06 3.88
CA GLY A 102 1.10 15.67 5.29
C GLY A 102 -0.15 15.92 6.13
N ASP A 103 -0.71 17.12 6.07
CA ASP A 103 -1.90 17.52 6.84
C ASP A 103 -3.13 16.66 6.48
N ARG A 104 -3.30 16.32 5.19
CA ARG A 104 -4.36 15.42 4.74
C ARG A 104 -4.17 13.99 5.26
N ALA A 105 -2.95 13.46 5.18
CA ALA A 105 -2.65 12.13 5.67
C ALA A 105 -2.83 12.02 7.19
N GLU A 106 -2.43 13.07 7.93
CA GLU A 106 -2.67 13.19 9.37
C GLU A 106 -4.17 13.15 9.69
N ALA A 107 -4.98 13.95 8.99
CA ALA A 107 -6.42 14.01 9.18
C ALA A 107 -7.09 12.65 8.86
N SER A 108 -6.70 12.01 7.76
CA SER A 108 -7.22 10.69 7.38
C SER A 108 -6.83 9.60 8.39
N ALA A 109 -5.60 9.62 8.92
CA ALA A 109 -5.18 8.69 9.95
C ALA A 109 -6.00 8.84 11.23
N LYS A 110 -6.24 10.08 11.68
CA LYS A 110 -7.10 10.35 12.84
C LYS A 110 -8.53 9.90 12.62
N GLN A 111 -9.09 10.13 11.44
CA GLN A 111 -10.44 9.66 11.08
C GLN A 111 -10.54 8.14 11.10
N PHE A 112 -9.54 7.45 10.58
CA PHE A 112 -9.50 5.99 10.58
C PHE A 112 -9.42 5.43 12.00
N LEU A 113 -8.58 6.01 12.86
CA LEU A 113 -8.46 5.61 14.26
C LEU A 113 -9.77 5.85 15.03
N ALA A 114 -10.41 7.01 14.83
CA ALA A 114 -11.72 7.30 15.41
C ALA A 114 -12.79 6.30 14.95
N ALA A 115 -12.82 5.95 13.66
CA ALA A 115 -13.75 4.96 13.12
C ALA A 115 -13.48 3.53 13.65
N LYS A 116 -12.21 3.19 13.93
CA LYS A 116 -11.84 1.91 14.57
C LYS A 116 -12.35 1.84 16.01
N GLN A 117 -12.20 2.92 16.77
CA GLN A 117 -12.68 3.01 18.15
C GLN A 117 -14.21 2.94 18.25
N SER A 118 -14.94 3.47 17.27
CA SER A 118 -16.41 3.46 17.29
C SER A 118 -17.06 2.12 16.88
N VAL A 119 -16.27 1.15 16.39
CA VAL A 119 -16.77 -0.15 15.88
C VAL A 119 -16.47 -1.31 16.84
N LEU A 120 -15.67 -1.09 17.88
CA LEU A 120 -15.47 -2.06 18.96
C LEU A 120 -16.75 -2.15 19.81
N PRO A 121 -17.36 -3.35 19.99
CA PRO A 121 -18.48 -3.52 20.91
C PRO A 121 -17.99 -3.21 22.34
N GLN A 122 -18.65 -2.25 22.98
CA GLN A 122 -18.48 -1.90 24.40
C GLN A 122 -18.92 -3.05 25.31
#